data_AF-A0A2S1XCT5-F1
#
_entry.id   AF-A0A2S1XCT5-F1
#
_cell.length_a   1.000
_cell.length_b   1.000
_cell.length_c   1.000
_cell.angle_alpha   90.00
_cell.angle_beta   90.00
_cell.angle_gamma   90.00
#
_symmetry.space_group_name_H-M   'P 1'
#
loop_
_entity.id
_entity.type
_entity.pdbx_description
1 polymer ?
#
loop_
_entity_poly.entity_id
_entity_poly.type
_entity_poly.pdbx_seq_one_letter_code
_entity_poly.pdbx_strand_id
1 'polypeptide(L)'
;MATLPGGNYDDIITGTNGNDFIDGGNGDDILMGGNGADTILGGDGRDALFGGNGDDLLSGGSGADVLDGGNGNDTLDGGDGDDYLSGGNGDDVLIGGRGNDILDGGNGDDVLNGGDGADILRGGNGDDVLMGGGHNDYLDGGAGNDILMGGTGDDILKGGEGDDFLSGGDGNDILDGGAGNDILVGGGGNDIFVFSGGGGQDVVLDFRAGEDILQIERNINGLEINDASDLAARVTDMGGNAVIDLGNGDSIMLKGVSADEVHNNPNDFFVIH
;
A
#
# COMPACT_ATOMS: atom_id res chain seq x y z
N MET A 1 17.53 -10.57 -28.79
CA MET A 1 18.48 -9.90 -27.91
C MET A 1 19.46 -9.09 -28.74
N ALA A 2 19.06 -7.87 -29.11
CA ALA A 2 20.01 -6.85 -29.49
C ALA A 2 20.61 -6.21 -28.21
N THR A 3 21.70 -5.47 -28.37
CA THR A 3 22.39 -4.77 -27.28
C THR A 3 22.61 -3.33 -27.72
N LEU A 4 22.10 -2.38 -26.96
CA LEU A 4 22.03 -0.96 -27.31
C LEU A 4 22.61 -0.10 -26.17
N PRO A 5 23.93 0.12 -26.15
CA PRO A 5 24.57 0.94 -25.13
C PRO A 5 24.53 2.43 -25.46
N GLY A 6 24.28 3.25 -24.45
CA GLY A 6 24.47 4.69 -24.40
C GLY A 6 25.90 5.06 -23.99
N GLY A 7 26.04 6.23 -23.37
CA GLY A 7 27.29 6.91 -23.13
C GLY A 7 27.40 7.58 -21.77
N ASN A 8 28.00 8.77 -21.77
CA ASN A 8 28.19 9.59 -20.56
C ASN A 8 27.35 10.87 -20.63
N TYR A 9 26.37 10.91 -21.52
CA TYR A 9 25.53 12.06 -21.82
C TYR A 9 24.12 11.56 -22.01
N ASP A 10 23.16 12.47 -21.86
CA ASP A 10 21.75 12.26 -22.18
C ASP A 10 21.56 11.61 -23.57
N ASP A 11 21.08 10.38 -23.56
CA ASP A 11 20.85 9.54 -24.71
C ASP A 11 19.34 9.27 -24.91
N ILE A 12 18.97 9.00 -26.16
CA ILE A 12 17.63 8.50 -26.50
C ILE A 12 17.81 7.20 -27.27
N ILE A 13 17.42 6.09 -26.65
CA ILE A 13 17.62 4.75 -27.20
C ILE A 13 16.27 4.06 -27.35
N THR A 14 16.05 3.47 -28.53
CA THR A 14 14.84 2.70 -28.81
C THR A 14 15.24 1.30 -29.27
N GLY A 15 14.64 0.31 -28.62
CA GLY A 15 14.72 -1.10 -28.94
C GLY A 15 14.04 -1.47 -30.24
N THR A 16 13.91 -2.77 -30.43
CA THR A 16 13.37 -3.44 -31.59
C THR A 16 12.00 -4.04 -31.24
N ASN A 17 11.58 -5.10 -31.96
CA ASN A 17 10.30 -5.77 -31.69
C ASN A 17 10.48 -7.12 -30.99
N GLY A 18 11.68 -7.42 -30.52
CA GLY A 18 11.91 -8.59 -29.70
C GLY A 18 12.91 -8.23 -28.64
N ASN A 19 13.14 -9.15 -27.72
CA ASN A 19 13.95 -8.95 -26.52
C ASN A 19 15.24 -8.20 -26.80
N ASP A 20 15.51 -7.16 -26.03
CA ASP A 20 16.64 -6.26 -26.15
C ASP A 20 17.30 -6.03 -24.79
N PHE A 21 18.57 -5.63 -24.85
CA PHE A 21 19.31 -5.15 -23.70
C PHE A 21 19.72 -3.71 -23.98
N ILE A 22 19.24 -2.77 -23.17
CA ILE A 22 19.45 -1.33 -23.30
C ILE A 22 20.15 -0.86 -22.03
N ASP A 23 21.19 -0.06 -22.17
CA ASP A 23 22.01 0.45 -21.06
C ASP A 23 22.31 1.92 -21.34
N GLY A 24 21.74 2.85 -20.57
CA GLY A 24 21.84 4.30 -20.74
C GLY A 24 23.23 4.83 -20.37
N GLY A 25 23.71 4.44 -19.19
CA GLY A 25 25.06 4.72 -18.72
C GLY A 25 25.08 5.88 -17.74
N ASN A 26 25.60 7.05 -18.15
CA ASN A 26 25.47 8.27 -17.34
C ASN A 26 24.75 9.33 -18.17
N GLY A 27 24.06 10.24 -17.50
CA GLY A 27 23.28 11.31 -18.15
C GLY A 27 21.81 11.12 -17.83
N ASP A 28 20.98 12.11 -18.20
CA ASP A 28 19.53 11.95 -18.07
C ASP A 28 19.01 11.30 -19.37
N ASP A 29 18.73 9.99 -19.34
CA ASP A 29 18.46 9.17 -20.53
C ASP A 29 16.96 8.90 -20.77
N ILE A 30 16.60 8.61 -22.03
CA ILE A 30 15.26 8.10 -22.40
C ILE A 30 15.41 6.77 -23.14
N LEU A 31 14.93 5.70 -22.53
CA LEU A 31 15.15 4.33 -22.98
C LEU A 31 13.80 3.64 -23.22
N MET A 32 13.61 3.05 -24.41
CA MET A 32 12.35 2.41 -24.80
C MET A 32 12.61 0.98 -25.30
N GLY A 33 12.04 -0.04 -24.65
CA GLY A 33 12.16 -1.45 -25.04
C GLY A 33 11.35 -1.78 -26.29
N GLY A 34 10.03 -1.58 -26.21
CA GLY A 34 9.11 -1.73 -27.32
C GLY A 34 8.27 -3.00 -27.22
N ASN A 35 8.63 -4.06 -27.95
CA ASN A 35 8.00 -5.36 -27.78
C ASN A 35 9.05 -6.41 -27.46
N GLY A 36 8.66 -7.44 -26.71
CA GLY A 36 9.55 -8.50 -26.30
C GLY A 36 9.82 -8.39 -24.80
N ALA A 37 10.51 -9.37 -24.24
CA ALA A 37 10.97 -9.28 -22.86
C ALA A 37 12.35 -8.60 -22.86
N ASP A 38 12.37 -7.33 -22.52
CA ASP A 38 13.50 -6.41 -22.59
C ASP A 38 14.19 -6.26 -21.23
N THR A 39 15.45 -5.83 -21.25
CA THR A 39 16.20 -5.44 -20.06
C THR A 39 16.73 -4.04 -20.30
N ILE A 40 16.36 -3.11 -19.43
CA ILE A 40 16.67 -1.68 -19.58
C ILE A 40 17.33 -1.19 -18.29
N LEU A 41 18.52 -0.62 -18.41
CA LEU A 41 19.29 -0.03 -17.31
C LEU A 41 19.46 1.47 -17.58
N GLY A 42 19.03 2.33 -16.67
CA GLY A 42 19.23 3.79 -16.72
C GLY A 42 20.68 4.14 -16.41
N GLY A 43 21.08 3.93 -15.16
CA GLY A 43 22.44 4.13 -14.68
C GLY A 43 22.53 5.34 -13.76
N ASP A 44 23.44 6.27 -14.06
CA ASP A 44 23.60 7.51 -13.28
C ASP A 44 22.83 8.65 -13.97
N GLY A 45 21.85 9.28 -13.32
CA GLY A 45 21.15 10.42 -13.87
C GLY A 45 19.69 10.47 -13.47
N ARG A 46 18.88 11.21 -14.22
CA ARG A 46 17.41 11.12 -14.10
C ARG A 46 16.88 10.54 -15.39
N ASP A 47 16.59 9.25 -15.35
CA ASP A 47 16.29 8.45 -16.51
C ASP A 47 14.78 8.23 -16.66
N ALA A 48 14.34 8.03 -17.90
CA ALA A 48 12.99 7.64 -18.24
C ALA A 48 13.01 6.32 -19.02
N LEU A 49 12.56 5.24 -18.38
CA LEU A 49 12.57 3.89 -18.89
C LEU A 49 11.15 3.42 -19.20
N PHE A 50 10.95 2.87 -20.40
CA PHE A 50 9.67 2.35 -20.87
C PHE A 50 9.86 0.92 -21.40
N GLY A 51 9.28 -0.09 -20.74
CA GLY A 51 9.33 -1.50 -21.16
C GLY A 51 8.52 -1.73 -22.43
N GLY A 52 7.20 -1.55 -22.34
CA GLY A 52 6.28 -1.61 -23.47
C GLY A 52 5.39 -2.84 -23.41
N ASN A 53 5.65 -3.84 -24.26
CA ASN A 53 4.91 -5.11 -24.26
C ASN A 53 5.87 -6.27 -24.03
N GLY A 54 5.51 -7.16 -23.12
CA GLY A 54 6.32 -8.32 -22.75
C GLY A 54 6.70 -8.22 -21.28
N ASP A 55 7.32 -9.26 -20.76
CA ASP A 55 7.75 -9.29 -19.36
C ASP A 55 9.14 -8.63 -19.28
N ASP A 56 9.19 -7.37 -18.86
CA ASP A 56 10.36 -6.50 -18.92
C ASP A 56 11.08 -6.38 -17.57
N LEU A 57 12.39 -6.10 -17.61
CA LEU A 57 13.22 -5.79 -16.45
C LEU A 57 13.79 -4.39 -16.58
N LEU A 58 13.37 -3.46 -15.72
CA LEU A 58 13.79 -2.07 -15.70
C LEU A 58 14.55 -1.76 -14.40
N SER A 59 15.67 -1.06 -14.51
CA SER A 59 16.42 -0.55 -13.36
C SER A 59 16.83 0.90 -13.60
N GLY A 60 16.37 1.82 -12.74
CA GLY A 60 16.68 3.25 -12.79
C GLY A 60 18.13 3.51 -12.45
N GLY A 61 18.53 3.17 -11.22
CA GLY A 61 19.92 3.24 -10.78
C GLY A 61 20.12 4.35 -9.76
N SER A 62 20.80 5.43 -10.12
CA SER A 62 21.06 6.56 -9.24
C SER A 62 20.45 7.83 -9.80
N GLY A 63 19.64 8.50 -9.00
CA GLY A 63 18.94 9.74 -9.30
C GLY A 63 17.44 9.50 -9.32
N ALA A 64 16.67 10.54 -9.62
CA ALA A 64 15.22 10.49 -9.57
C ALA A 64 14.65 10.07 -10.93
N ASP A 65 14.29 8.80 -11.04
CA ASP A 65 13.97 8.11 -12.27
C ASP A 65 12.46 7.92 -12.46
N VAL A 66 12.06 7.67 -13.72
CA VAL A 66 10.69 7.33 -14.11
C VAL A 66 10.71 6.00 -14.87
N LEU A 67 10.05 4.99 -14.31
CA LEU A 67 9.95 3.65 -14.89
C LEU A 67 8.49 3.31 -15.18
N ASP A 68 8.22 2.80 -16.39
CA ASP A 68 6.91 2.33 -16.86
C ASP A 68 7.08 0.95 -17.51
N GLY A 69 6.54 -0.10 -16.88
CA GLY A 69 6.59 -1.48 -17.35
C GLY A 69 5.73 -1.68 -18.60
N GLY A 70 4.44 -1.37 -18.49
CA GLY A 70 3.51 -1.34 -19.60
C GLY A 70 2.55 -2.52 -19.59
N ASN A 71 2.75 -3.49 -20.50
CA ASN A 71 1.95 -4.71 -20.54
C ASN A 71 2.85 -5.93 -20.38
N GLY A 72 2.49 -6.85 -19.51
CA GLY A 72 3.28 -8.03 -19.20
C GLY A 72 3.53 -8.08 -17.71
N ASN A 73 4.22 -9.12 -17.26
CA ASN A 73 4.58 -9.21 -15.85
C ASN A 73 5.99 -8.63 -15.71
N ASP A 74 6.07 -7.38 -15.28
CA ASP A 74 7.27 -6.57 -15.29
C ASP A 74 7.99 -6.58 -13.93
N THR A 75 9.28 -6.26 -13.94
CA THR A 75 10.06 -6.03 -12.71
C THR A 75 10.78 -4.70 -12.82
N LEU A 76 10.47 -3.79 -11.90
CA LEU A 76 10.98 -2.42 -11.85
C LEU A 76 11.75 -2.21 -10.54
N ASP A 77 12.95 -1.64 -10.63
CA ASP A 77 13.80 -1.25 -9.50
C ASP A 77 14.25 0.21 -9.68
N GLY A 78 13.75 1.12 -8.85
CA GLY A 78 14.07 2.55 -8.89
C GLY A 78 15.53 2.81 -8.53
N GLY A 79 15.93 2.36 -7.33
CA GLY A 79 17.30 2.39 -6.86
C GLY A 79 17.53 3.47 -5.82
N ASP A 80 18.40 4.43 -6.11
CA ASP A 80 18.71 5.55 -5.22
C ASP A 80 18.10 6.84 -5.77
N GLY A 81 17.07 7.40 -5.16
CA GLY A 81 16.45 8.65 -5.62
C GLY A 81 15.00 8.78 -5.16
N ASP A 82 14.35 9.89 -5.50
CA ASP A 82 12.90 9.96 -5.33
C ASP A 82 12.29 9.52 -6.67
N ASP A 83 11.89 8.25 -6.78
CA ASP A 83 11.54 7.59 -8.05
C ASP A 83 10.03 7.51 -8.29
N TYR A 84 9.64 7.35 -9.55
CA TYR A 84 8.27 7.04 -9.96
C TYR A 84 8.23 5.74 -10.76
N LEU A 85 7.53 4.74 -10.26
CA LEU A 85 7.39 3.42 -10.87
C LEU A 85 5.91 3.13 -11.17
N SER A 86 5.63 2.67 -12.39
CA SER A 86 4.32 2.19 -12.84
C SER A 86 4.45 0.80 -13.45
N GLY A 87 3.75 -0.20 -12.89
CA GLY A 87 3.73 -1.57 -13.42
C GLY A 87 2.91 -1.64 -14.71
N GLY A 88 1.62 -1.32 -14.61
CA GLY A 88 0.72 -1.20 -15.75
C GLY A 88 -0.30 -2.33 -15.80
N ASN A 89 -0.16 -3.26 -16.73
CA ASN A 89 -1.03 -4.44 -16.84
C ASN A 89 -0.22 -5.71 -16.70
N GLY A 90 -0.61 -6.59 -15.78
CA GLY A 90 0.05 -7.85 -15.52
C GLY A 90 0.37 -7.94 -14.04
N ASP A 91 0.94 -9.07 -13.62
CA ASP A 91 1.33 -9.22 -12.22
C ASP A 91 2.77 -8.71 -12.08
N ASP A 92 2.94 -7.50 -11.55
CA ASP A 92 4.18 -6.75 -11.57
C ASP A 92 4.93 -6.79 -10.22
N VAL A 93 6.24 -6.53 -10.26
CA VAL A 93 7.08 -6.36 -9.07
C VAL A 93 7.78 -5.01 -9.10
N LEU A 94 7.48 -4.14 -8.15
CA LEU A 94 8.04 -2.79 -8.05
C LEU A 94 8.85 -2.64 -6.76
N ILE A 95 10.07 -2.12 -6.87
CA ILE A 95 10.96 -1.82 -5.75
C ILE A 95 11.39 -0.36 -5.87
N GLY A 96 11.02 0.49 -4.90
CA GLY A 96 11.43 1.90 -4.86
C GLY A 96 12.92 2.02 -4.57
N GLY A 97 13.32 1.61 -3.37
CA GLY A 97 14.72 1.55 -2.96
C GLY A 97 15.03 2.55 -1.86
N ARG A 98 15.85 3.56 -2.14
CA ARG A 98 16.15 4.65 -1.21
C ARG A 98 15.59 5.95 -1.74
N GLY A 99 14.96 6.72 -0.86
CA GLY A 99 14.38 8.01 -1.18
C GLY A 99 12.86 7.90 -1.07
N ASN A 100 12.14 8.97 -1.39
CA ASN A 100 10.69 8.99 -1.25
C ASN A 100 10.08 8.65 -2.61
N ASP A 101 9.61 7.42 -2.71
CA ASP A 101 9.20 6.83 -3.97
C ASP A 101 7.68 6.84 -4.15
N ILE A 102 7.24 6.81 -5.40
CA ILE A 102 5.84 6.62 -5.77
C ILE A 102 5.73 5.38 -6.65
N LEU A 103 5.02 4.37 -6.15
CA LEU A 103 4.80 3.10 -6.83
C LEU A 103 3.30 2.95 -7.13
N ASP A 104 2.98 2.55 -8.36
CA ASP A 104 1.62 2.25 -8.84
C ASP A 104 1.66 0.90 -9.57
N GLY A 105 1.04 -0.14 -8.99
CA GLY A 105 0.98 -1.49 -9.57
C GLY A 105 0.13 -1.51 -10.84
N GLY A 106 -1.13 -1.12 -10.71
CA GLY A 106 -2.05 -0.93 -11.82
C GLY A 106 -3.11 -2.02 -11.89
N ASN A 107 -3.01 -2.93 -12.86
CA ASN A 107 -3.93 -4.05 -13.00
C ASN A 107 -3.16 -5.37 -12.89
N GLY A 108 -3.60 -6.28 -12.04
CA GLY A 108 -2.98 -7.58 -11.83
C GLY A 108 -2.68 -7.76 -10.36
N ASP A 109 -2.18 -8.93 -9.98
CA ASP A 109 -1.82 -9.19 -8.58
C ASP A 109 -0.37 -8.73 -8.35
N ASP A 110 -0.18 -7.51 -7.85
CA ASP A 110 1.11 -6.81 -7.82
C ASP A 110 1.86 -6.96 -6.48
N VAL A 111 3.19 -6.83 -6.54
CA VAL A 111 4.05 -6.76 -5.33
C VAL A 111 4.86 -5.47 -5.32
N LEU A 112 4.56 -4.61 -4.37
CA LEU A 112 5.21 -3.30 -4.20
C LEU A 112 6.02 -3.24 -2.91
N ASN A 113 7.23 -2.70 -3.00
CA ASN A 113 8.12 -2.47 -1.87
C ASN A 113 8.72 -1.06 -1.95
N GLY A 114 8.34 -0.16 -1.04
CA GLY A 114 8.84 1.21 -0.97
C GLY A 114 10.33 1.24 -0.62
N GLY A 115 10.66 0.75 0.58
CA GLY A 115 12.05 0.61 1.02
C GLY A 115 12.41 1.60 2.13
N ASP A 116 13.37 2.49 1.86
CA ASP A 116 13.83 3.49 2.82
C ASP A 116 13.42 4.89 2.37
N GLY A 117 12.43 5.49 3.04
CA GLY A 117 11.95 6.82 2.75
C GLY A 117 10.45 6.91 3.01
N ALA A 118 9.86 8.10 2.84
CA ALA A 118 8.42 8.26 3.04
C ALA A 118 7.70 8.00 1.72
N ASP A 119 7.24 6.78 1.51
CA ASP A 119 6.82 6.26 0.22
C ASP A 119 5.29 6.33 0.03
N ILE A 120 4.87 6.31 -1.23
CA ILE A 120 3.46 6.23 -1.63
C ILE A 120 3.28 5.02 -2.53
N LEU A 121 2.59 4.00 -2.03
CA LEU A 121 2.30 2.76 -2.75
C LEU A 121 0.80 2.66 -3.07
N ARG A 122 0.49 2.30 -4.31
CA ARG A 122 -0.88 1.98 -4.77
C ARG A 122 -0.87 0.63 -5.46
N GLY A 123 -1.64 -0.33 -4.97
CA GLY A 123 -1.81 -1.65 -5.60
C GLY A 123 -2.60 -1.52 -6.89
N GLY A 124 -3.88 -1.14 -6.79
CA GLY A 124 -4.73 -0.87 -7.93
C GLY A 124 -5.89 -1.87 -8.01
N ASN A 125 -5.94 -2.67 -9.07
CA ASN A 125 -6.90 -3.76 -9.18
C ASN A 125 -6.17 -5.10 -9.10
N GLY A 126 -6.59 -5.99 -8.23
CA GLY A 126 -5.98 -7.31 -8.05
C GLY A 126 -5.80 -7.61 -6.57
N ASP A 127 -5.37 -8.82 -6.25
CA ASP A 127 -5.01 -9.15 -4.86
C ASP A 127 -3.53 -8.77 -4.64
N ASP A 128 -3.28 -7.56 -4.11
CA ASP A 128 -1.94 -6.93 -4.08
C ASP A 128 -1.19 -7.15 -2.76
N VAL A 129 0.14 -7.03 -2.81
CA VAL A 129 1.03 -7.04 -1.63
C VAL A 129 1.87 -5.77 -1.57
N LEU A 130 1.63 -4.93 -0.57
CA LEU A 130 2.32 -3.65 -0.38
C LEU A 130 3.15 -3.67 0.91
N MET A 131 4.42 -3.28 0.79
CA MET A 131 5.36 -3.11 1.90
C MET A 131 5.92 -1.68 1.88
N GLY A 132 5.59 -0.87 2.89
CA GLY A 132 6.11 0.50 3.02
C GLY A 132 7.60 0.50 3.31
N GLY A 133 7.98 -0.13 4.42
CA GLY A 133 9.37 -0.31 4.81
C GLY A 133 9.69 0.52 6.04
N GLY A 134 10.45 1.60 5.89
CA GLY A 134 10.79 2.47 7.00
C GLY A 134 10.57 3.93 6.68
N HIS A 135 10.25 4.70 7.71
CA HIS A 135 9.68 6.06 7.68
C HIS A 135 8.16 6.02 7.50
N ASN A 136 7.54 7.17 7.26
CA ASN A 136 6.10 7.31 7.33
C ASN A 136 5.52 7.13 5.92
N ASP A 137 4.86 6.01 5.69
CA ASP A 137 4.41 5.58 4.37
C ASP A 137 2.91 5.77 4.19
N TYR A 138 2.48 5.86 2.94
CA TYR A 138 1.07 5.80 2.53
C TYR A 138 0.86 4.60 1.62
N LEU A 139 0.05 3.64 2.06
CA LEU A 139 -0.31 2.43 1.32
C LEU A 139 -1.81 2.43 1.02
N ASP A 140 -2.16 2.13 -0.23
CA ASP A 140 -3.53 2.03 -0.73
C ASP A 140 -3.65 0.75 -1.56
N GLY A 141 -4.33 -0.27 -1.04
CA GLY A 141 -4.51 -1.56 -1.72
C GLY A 141 -5.33 -1.40 -2.98
N GLY A 142 -6.52 -0.82 -2.84
CA GLY A 142 -7.39 -0.49 -3.96
C GLY A 142 -8.56 -1.45 -4.03
N ALA A 143 -8.59 -2.32 -5.03
CA ALA A 143 -9.67 -3.28 -5.21
C ALA A 143 -9.11 -4.71 -5.31
N GLY A 144 -9.59 -5.58 -4.45
CA GLY A 144 -9.11 -6.96 -4.31
C GLY A 144 -8.84 -7.26 -2.84
N ASN A 145 -8.29 -8.44 -2.55
CA ASN A 145 -7.99 -8.84 -1.18
C ASN A 145 -6.50 -8.61 -0.93
N ASP A 146 -6.18 -7.46 -0.35
CA ASP A 146 -4.84 -6.94 -0.32
C ASP A 146 -4.12 -7.26 1.00
N ILE A 147 -2.78 -7.27 0.94
CA ILE A 147 -1.91 -7.40 2.10
C ILE A 147 -1.04 -6.15 2.21
N LEU A 148 -1.30 -5.32 3.22
CA LEU A 148 -0.57 -4.09 3.47
C LEU A 148 0.27 -4.22 4.75
N MET A 149 1.56 -3.88 4.64
CA MET A 149 2.49 -3.84 5.76
C MET A 149 3.20 -2.48 5.78
N GLY A 150 2.92 -1.64 6.78
CA GLY A 150 3.53 -0.31 6.94
C GLY A 150 5.03 -0.43 7.24
N GLY A 151 5.35 -1.04 8.38
CA GLY A 151 6.72 -1.35 8.75
C GLY A 151 7.16 -0.55 9.97
N THR A 152 8.07 0.41 9.81
CA THR A 152 8.48 1.30 10.90
C THR A 152 8.21 2.75 10.56
N GLY A 153 7.60 3.52 11.43
CA GLY A 153 7.21 4.90 11.17
C GLY A 153 5.72 5.08 11.45
N ASP A 154 5.23 6.31 11.39
CA ASP A 154 3.80 6.54 11.55
C ASP A 154 3.13 6.44 10.16
N ASP A 155 2.52 5.28 9.88
CA ASP A 155 2.04 4.91 8.54
C ASP A 155 0.52 5.13 8.36
N ILE A 156 0.09 5.25 7.11
CA ILE A 156 -1.33 5.28 6.72
C ILE A 156 -1.60 4.13 5.76
N LEU A 157 -2.43 3.19 6.18
CA LEU A 157 -2.81 2.02 5.40
C LEU A 157 -4.30 2.07 5.07
N LYS A 158 -4.63 1.87 3.80
CA LYS A 158 -6.00 1.72 3.30
C LYS A 158 -6.14 0.44 2.51
N GLY A 159 -7.00 -0.47 2.95
CA GLY A 159 -7.32 -1.71 2.25
C GLY A 159 -8.05 -1.39 0.96
N GLY A 160 -9.31 -0.97 1.07
CA GLY A 160 -10.10 -0.50 -0.07
C GLY A 160 -11.36 -1.33 -0.24
N GLU A 161 -11.56 -1.93 -1.42
CA GLU A 161 -12.64 -2.88 -1.66
C GLU A 161 -12.11 -4.32 -1.60
N GLY A 162 -12.62 -5.15 -0.70
CA GLY A 162 -12.25 -6.57 -0.60
C GLY A 162 -11.95 -6.98 0.84
N ASP A 163 -11.65 -8.25 1.08
CA ASP A 163 -11.33 -8.75 2.42
C ASP A 163 -9.82 -8.60 2.67
N ASP A 164 -9.39 -7.51 3.32
CA ASP A 164 -7.99 -7.10 3.38
C ASP A 164 -7.27 -7.52 4.68
N PHE A 165 -5.93 -7.59 4.61
CA PHE A 165 -5.06 -7.72 5.78
C PHE A 165 -4.14 -6.50 5.89
N LEU A 166 -4.27 -5.74 6.98
CA LEU A 166 -3.44 -4.57 7.25
C LEU A 166 -2.63 -4.77 8.53
N SER A 167 -1.33 -4.47 8.46
CA SER A 167 -0.42 -4.44 9.61
C SER A 167 0.34 -3.12 9.63
N GLY A 168 0.09 -2.27 10.63
CA GLY A 168 0.79 -0.99 10.81
C GLY A 168 2.28 -1.20 11.08
N GLY A 169 2.61 -1.79 12.22
CA GLY A 169 3.99 -2.16 12.54
C GLY A 169 4.49 -1.42 13.78
N ASP A 170 5.67 -0.82 13.71
CA ASP A 170 6.19 0.05 14.78
C ASP A 170 5.89 1.51 14.45
N GLY A 171 5.13 2.22 15.28
CA GLY A 171 4.77 3.63 15.08
C GLY A 171 3.31 3.89 15.42
N ASN A 172 2.84 5.12 15.25
CA ASN A 172 1.44 5.47 15.48
C ASN A 172 0.70 5.43 14.15
N ASP A 173 0.09 4.30 13.86
CA ASP A 173 -0.42 4.04 12.51
C ASP A 173 -1.90 4.39 12.38
N ILE A 174 -2.34 4.65 11.15
CA ILE A 174 -3.75 4.81 10.79
C ILE A 174 -4.14 3.69 9.83
N LEU A 175 -5.05 2.82 10.26
CA LEU A 175 -5.51 1.67 9.48
C LEU A 175 -7.00 1.84 9.13
N ASP A 176 -7.32 1.86 7.85
CA ASP A 176 -8.68 1.86 7.32
C ASP A 176 -8.85 0.64 6.41
N GLY A 177 -9.59 -0.38 6.88
CA GLY A 177 -9.84 -1.58 6.09
C GLY A 177 -10.66 -1.29 4.83
N GLY A 178 -11.57 -0.32 4.91
CA GLY A 178 -12.46 0.00 3.80
C GLY A 178 -13.71 -0.87 3.83
N ALA A 179 -14.03 -1.51 2.71
CA ALA A 179 -15.24 -2.29 2.50
C ALA A 179 -14.91 -3.77 2.32
N GLY A 180 -15.34 -4.63 3.25
CA GLY A 180 -15.10 -6.06 3.12
C GLY A 180 -15.25 -6.78 4.45
N ASN A 181 -14.33 -7.67 4.80
CA ASN A 181 -14.22 -8.20 6.15
C ASN A 181 -12.74 -8.25 6.47
N ASP A 182 -12.26 -7.20 7.12
CA ASP A 182 -10.84 -6.93 7.16
C ASP A 182 -10.20 -7.47 8.45
N ILE A 183 -8.90 -7.74 8.37
CA ILE A 183 -8.08 -8.11 9.52
C ILE A 183 -7.04 -7.01 9.73
N LEU A 184 -7.15 -6.32 10.87
CA LEU A 184 -6.29 -5.19 11.21
C LEU A 184 -5.38 -5.53 12.39
N VAL A 185 -4.11 -5.16 12.28
CA VAL A 185 -3.08 -5.29 13.31
C VAL A 185 -2.38 -3.94 13.45
N GLY A 186 -2.52 -3.28 14.60
CA GLY A 186 -1.86 -1.99 14.84
C GLY A 186 -0.36 -2.17 15.02
N GLY A 187 0.04 -3.14 15.84
CA GLY A 187 1.42 -3.34 16.23
C GLY A 187 1.79 -2.53 17.47
N GLY A 188 2.94 -1.87 17.42
CA GLY A 188 3.47 -1.11 18.54
C GLY A 188 3.38 0.39 18.32
N GLY A 189 2.70 1.10 19.20
CA GLY A 189 2.59 2.57 19.17
C GLY A 189 1.26 3.00 19.76
N ASN A 190 0.62 4.04 19.24
CA ASN A 190 -0.77 4.36 19.57
C ASN A 190 -1.55 4.47 18.26
N ASP A 191 -2.31 3.45 17.94
CA ASP A 191 -2.83 3.26 16.59
C ASP A 191 -4.26 3.77 16.47
N ILE A 192 -4.66 4.16 15.26
CA ILE A 192 -6.02 4.58 14.93
C ILE A 192 -6.59 3.61 13.91
N PHE A 193 -7.62 2.87 14.31
CA PHE A 193 -8.40 2.03 13.40
C PHE A 193 -9.66 2.79 12.98
N VAL A 194 -9.82 2.99 11.68
CA VAL A 194 -10.89 3.78 11.08
C VAL A 194 -11.98 2.86 10.55
N PHE A 195 -13.24 3.19 10.85
CA PHE A 195 -14.41 2.46 10.38
C PHE A 195 -15.47 3.40 9.82
N SER A 196 -15.94 3.06 8.61
CA SER A 196 -16.99 3.76 7.88
C SER A 196 -18.16 2.83 7.54
N GLY A 197 -19.23 3.36 6.96
CA GLY A 197 -20.41 2.55 6.61
C GLY A 197 -20.16 1.63 5.41
N GLY A 198 -20.57 0.37 5.51
CA GLY A 198 -20.34 -0.64 4.49
C GLY A 198 -19.04 -1.42 4.66
N GLY A 199 -18.40 -1.31 5.82
CA GLY A 199 -17.13 -1.98 6.12
C GLY A 199 -17.23 -3.48 6.37
N GLY A 200 -18.43 -4.02 6.61
CA GLY A 200 -18.65 -5.43 6.87
C GLY A 200 -18.13 -5.89 8.26
N GLN A 201 -17.55 -7.09 8.36
CA GLN A 201 -17.23 -7.74 9.64
C GLN A 201 -15.72 -7.80 9.92
N ASP A 202 -15.21 -6.73 10.50
CA ASP A 202 -13.78 -6.55 10.70
C ASP A 202 -13.29 -7.14 12.02
N VAL A 203 -12.01 -7.50 12.04
CA VAL A 203 -11.32 -8.03 13.21
C VAL A 203 -10.06 -7.23 13.49
N VAL A 204 -10.00 -6.59 14.65
CA VAL A 204 -8.75 -6.01 15.18
C VAL A 204 -8.09 -7.02 16.11
N LEU A 205 -6.87 -7.44 15.80
CA LEU A 205 -6.22 -8.57 16.48
C LEU A 205 -5.51 -8.22 17.79
N ASP A 206 -5.08 -6.97 17.96
CA ASP A 206 -4.15 -6.57 19.02
C ASP A 206 -4.48 -5.21 19.68
N PHE A 207 -5.73 -4.75 19.56
CA PHE A 207 -6.19 -3.50 20.15
C PHE A 207 -5.82 -3.36 21.64
N ARG A 208 -5.11 -2.29 22.00
CA ARG A 208 -4.69 -1.94 23.36
C ARG A 208 -5.55 -0.82 23.93
N ALA A 209 -6.50 -1.20 24.79
CA ALA A 209 -7.38 -0.26 25.47
C ALA A 209 -6.60 0.76 26.32
N GLY A 210 -6.95 2.04 26.18
CA GLY A 210 -6.28 3.19 26.80
C GLY A 210 -5.07 3.73 26.03
N GLU A 211 -4.67 3.08 24.93
CA GLU A 211 -3.57 3.50 24.04
C GLU A 211 -4.09 3.73 22.62
N ASP A 212 -4.75 2.73 22.04
CA ASP A 212 -5.27 2.78 20.67
C ASP A 212 -6.66 3.43 20.58
N ILE A 213 -7.02 3.87 19.37
CA ILE A 213 -8.26 4.60 19.08
C ILE A 213 -9.06 3.86 18.01
N LEU A 214 -10.36 3.73 18.26
CA LEU A 214 -11.37 3.40 17.26
C LEU A 214 -12.01 4.71 16.77
N GLN A 215 -11.72 5.09 15.54
CA GLN A 215 -12.31 6.23 14.86
C GLN A 215 -13.50 5.76 14.03
N ILE A 216 -14.69 6.31 14.29
CA ILE A 216 -15.93 5.89 13.64
C ILE A 216 -16.66 7.10 13.06
N GLU A 217 -17.19 6.95 11.84
CA GLU A 217 -18.06 7.97 11.25
C GLU A 217 -19.36 8.17 12.03
N ARG A 218 -19.75 9.43 12.27
CA ARG A 218 -20.98 9.76 13.01
C ARG A 218 -22.24 9.12 12.43
N ASN A 219 -22.32 9.03 11.11
CA ASN A 219 -23.44 8.42 10.41
C ASN A 219 -22.97 7.16 9.70
N ILE A 220 -22.85 6.09 10.48
CA ILE A 220 -22.51 4.78 9.95
C ILE A 220 -23.81 4.02 9.68
N ASN A 221 -24.05 3.61 8.43
CA ASN A 221 -25.21 2.78 8.08
C ASN A 221 -26.60 3.35 8.43
N GLY A 222 -26.73 4.67 8.56
CA GLY A 222 -27.96 5.32 9.02
C GLY A 222 -28.18 5.27 10.54
N LEU A 223 -27.18 4.78 11.29
CA LEU A 223 -27.09 4.92 12.73
C LEU A 223 -26.35 6.22 13.06
N GLU A 224 -26.99 7.07 13.86
CA GLU A 224 -26.29 8.21 14.47
C GLU A 224 -25.55 7.74 15.72
N ILE A 225 -24.23 7.71 15.66
CA ILE A 225 -23.34 7.53 16.82
C ILE A 225 -22.87 8.92 17.20
N ASN A 226 -23.32 9.46 18.34
CA ASN A 226 -23.00 10.83 18.73
C ASN A 226 -21.79 10.93 19.64
N ASP A 227 -21.55 9.88 20.44
CA ASP A 227 -20.45 9.82 21.39
C ASP A 227 -20.11 8.35 21.72
N ALA A 228 -19.05 8.18 22.52
CA ALA A 228 -18.59 6.87 22.97
C ALA A 228 -19.65 6.06 23.73
N SER A 229 -20.66 6.69 24.35
CA SER A 229 -21.70 5.98 25.10
C SER A 229 -22.72 5.30 24.18
N ASP A 230 -22.99 5.90 23.02
CA ASP A 230 -23.82 5.28 21.97
C ASP A 230 -23.16 4.00 21.45
N LEU A 231 -21.83 4.02 21.29
CA LEU A 231 -21.06 2.85 20.87
C LEU A 231 -20.95 1.81 21.97
N ALA A 232 -20.65 2.21 23.21
CA ALA A 232 -20.56 1.32 24.37
C ALA A 232 -21.84 0.50 24.57
N ALA A 233 -23.02 1.09 24.31
CA ALA A 233 -24.30 0.40 24.39
C ALA A 233 -24.48 -0.74 23.34
N ARG A 234 -23.62 -0.80 22.33
CA ARG A 234 -23.63 -1.76 21.22
C ARG A 234 -22.58 -2.84 21.34
N VAL A 235 -21.75 -2.77 22.38
CA VAL A 235 -20.70 -3.74 22.64
C VAL A 235 -21.30 -4.98 23.30
N THR A 236 -20.99 -6.15 22.75
CA THR A 236 -21.30 -7.45 23.33
C THR A 236 -20.03 -8.25 23.57
N ASP A 237 -20.02 -9.11 24.58
CA ASP A 237 -18.91 -10.06 24.76
C ASP A 237 -19.24 -11.39 24.07
N MET A 238 -18.36 -11.81 23.16
CA MET A 238 -18.43 -13.10 22.48
C MET A 238 -17.17 -13.92 22.75
N GLY A 239 -17.15 -14.57 23.92
CA GLY A 239 -16.08 -15.50 24.28
C GLY A 239 -14.78 -14.80 24.69
N GLY A 240 -14.89 -13.63 25.33
CA GLY A 240 -13.75 -12.80 25.72
C GLY A 240 -13.27 -11.84 24.62
N ASN A 241 -14.07 -11.65 23.57
CA ASN A 241 -13.85 -10.65 22.53
C ASN A 241 -15.03 -9.67 22.54
N ALA A 242 -14.74 -8.37 22.53
CA ALA A 242 -15.72 -7.32 22.38
C ALA A 242 -16.15 -7.27 20.92
N VAL A 243 -17.45 -7.33 20.68
CA VAL A 243 -18.05 -7.21 19.35
C VAL A 243 -18.97 -6.01 19.34
N ILE A 244 -18.69 -5.06 18.45
CA ILE A 244 -19.40 -3.78 18.31
C ILE A 244 -20.30 -3.88 17.08
N ASP A 245 -21.62 -3.77 17.26
CA ASP A 245 -22.59 -3.78 16.15
C ASP A 245 -22.77 -2.36 15.56
N LEU A 246 -22.33 -2.19 14.31
CA LEU A 246 -22.39 -0.94 13.54
C LEU A 246 -23.61 -0.87 12.60
N GLY A 247 -24.56 -1.80 12.72
CA GLY A 247 -25.79 -1.83 11.94
C GLY A 247 -25.62 -2.38 10.53
N ASN A 248 -26.74 -2.72 9.89
CA ASN A 248 -26.82 -3.31 8.54
C ASN A 248 -25.99 -4.58 8.29
N GLY A 249 -25.45 -5.21 9.33
CA GLY A 249 -24.60 -6.39 9.23
C GLY A 249 -23.12 -6.11 9.50
N ASP A 250 -22.74 -4.84 9.64
CA ASP A 250 -21.37 -4.42 9.91
C ASP A 250 -21.03 -4.55 11.39
N SER A 251 -19.82 -4.98 11.70
CA SER A 251 -19.36 -5.14 13.07
C SER A 251 -17.84 -5.11 13.20
N ILE A 252 -17.36 -4.66 14.35
CA ILE A 252 -15.94 -4.75 14.72
C ILE A 252 -15.78 -5.79 15.82
N MET A 253 -14.89 -6.76 15.64
CA MET A 253 -14.43 -7.66 16.71
C MET A 253 -13.05 -7.23 17.21
N LEU A 254 -12.95 -6.88 18.49
CA LEU A 254 -11.68 -6.66 19.17
C LEU A 254 -11.25 -7.95 19.85
N LYS A 255 -10.25 -8.62 19.28
CA LYS A 255 -9.82 -9.94 19.75
C LYS A 255 -9.07 -9.83 21.08
N GLY A 256 -9.50 -10.62 22.07
CA GLY A 256 -8.88 -10.66 23.39
C GLY A 256 -9.15 -9.44 24.27
N VAL A 257 -9.97 -8.49 23.80
CA VAL A 257 -10.43 -7.33 24.56
C VAL A 257 -11.85 -7.60 25.04
N SER A 258 -12.12 -7.46 26.34
CA SER A 258 -13.46 -7.66 26.89
C SER A 258 -14.36 -6.43 26.73
N ALA A 259 -15.68 -6.64 26.78
CA ALA A 259 -16.64 -5.53 26.76
C ALA A 259 -16.45 -4.55 27.94
N ASP A 260 -16.05 -5.06 29.11
CA ASP A 260 -15.78 -4.23 30.29
C ASP A 260 -14.54 -3.35 30.09
N GLU A 261 -13.50 -3.82 29.41
CA GLU A 261 -12.30 -3.02 29.08
C GLU A 261 -12.65 -1.87 28.15
N VAL A 262 -13.47 -2.13 27.14
CA VAL A 262 -14.04 -1.11 26.26
C VAL A 262 -14.83 -0.06 27.07
N HIS A 263 -15.73 -0.48 27.97
CA HIS A 263 -16.56 0.45 28.75
C HIS A 263 -15.76 1.32 29.74
N ASN A 264 -14.64 0.82 30.23
CA ASN A 264 -13.79 1.54 31.17
C ASN A 264 -12.85 2.55 30.50
N ASN A 265 -12.73 2.51 29.16
CA ASN A 265 -11.89 3.41 28.38
C ASN A 265 -12.69 4.16 27.30
N PRO A 266 -13.65 5.03 27.69
CA PRO A 266 -14.51 5.72 26.73
C PRO A 266 -13.77 6.74 25.85
N ASN A 267 -12.51 7.08 26.16
CA ASN A 267 -11.71 8.00 25.35
C ASN A 267 -11.06 7.32 24.14
N ASP A 268 -11.08 5.99 24.08
CA ASP A 268 -10.57 5.20 22.96
C ASP A 268 -11.50 5.30 21.75
N PHE A 269 -12.66 5.94 21.89
CA PHE A 269 -13.67 6.07 20.85
C PHE A 269 -13.77 7.51 20.40
N PHE A 270 -13.45 7.74 19.13
CA PHE A 270 -13.56 9.05 18.52
C PHE A 270 -14.60 9.03 17.41
N VAL A 271 -15.60 9.91 17.53
CA VAL A 271 -16.66 10.07 16.54
C VAL A 271 -16.37 11.30 15.70
N ILE A 272 -16.16 11.12 14.40
CA ILE A 272 -15.91 12.23 13.45
C ILE A 272 -17.20 12.69 12.76
N HIS A 273 -17.32 14.00 12.56
CA HIS A 273 -18.50 14.69 12.04
C HIS A 273 -18.57 14.79 10.52
#